data_AF-A0A959IRC0-F1
#
_entry.id   AF-A0A959IRC0-F1
#
_cell.length_a   1.000
_cell.length_b   1.000
_cell.length_c   1.000
_cell.angle_alpha   90.00
_cell.angle_beta   90.00
_cell.angle_gamma   90.00
#
_symmetry.space_group_name_H-M   'P 1'
#
loop_
_entity.id
_entity.type
_entity.pdbx_description
1 polymer ?
#
loop_
_entity_poly.entity_id
_entity_poly.type
_entity_poly.pdbx_seq_one_letter_code
_entity_poly.pdbx_strand_id
1 'polypeptide(L)'
;TDRQRKVYEAVLRVQRAAKQLLLPGITLDEYHKTVGQFMEKELLDLKILDKQTVKQQDPDRPAYKRYFMHGTSHHLGLDVHDSANRYEPIQAGMVFTCEPGIYLPEEKMGIRLENDILVTDQGPIDLTGHIPIEVEEIEELMKAPVLQ
;
A
#
# COMPACT_ATOMS: atom_id res chain seq x y z
N THR A 1 16.74 8.45 8.70
CA THR A 1 17.88 7.52 8.91
C THR A 1 17.87 6.42 7.86
N ASP A 2 18.95 5.65 7.71
CA ASP A 2 19.02 4.55 6.73
C ASP A 2 17.92 3.49 6.93
N ARG A 3 17.59 3.16 8.19
CA ARG A 3 16.54 2.18 8.49
C ARG A 3 15.15 2.68 8.09
N GLN A 4 14.83 3.94 8.41
CA GLN A 4 13.58 4.57 8.00
C GLN A 4 13.45 4.61 6.48
N ARG A 5 14.52 5.02 5.77
CA ARG A 5 14.56 5.06 4.30
C ARG A 5 14.28 3.69 3.69
N LYS A 6 14.93 2.62 4.17
CA LYS A 6 14.71 1.26 3.66
C LYS A 6 13.26 0.78 3.83
N VAL A 7 12.64 1.04 4.98
CA VAL A 7 11.25 0.66 5.23
C VAL A 7 10.29 1.53 4.42
N TYR A 8 10.57 2.82 4.29
CA TYR A 8 9.80 3.73 3.44
C TYR A 8 9.81 3.29 1.99
N GLU A 9 10.98 3.03 1.42
CA GLU A 9 11.13 2.59 0.03
C GLU A 9 10.47 1.23 -0.22
N ALA A 10 10.44 0.34 0.78
CA ALA A 10 9.69 -0.91 0.70
C ALA A 10 8.18 -0.65 0.58
N VAL A 11 7.61 0.20 1.44
CA VAL A 11 6.20 0.62 1.35
C VAL A 11 5.92 1.28 0.01
N LEU A 12 6.80 2.15 -0.48
CA LEU A 12 6.69 2.82 -1.79
C LEU A 12 6.69 1.83 -2.95
N ARG A 13 7.55 0.80 -2.93
CA ARG A 13 7.53 -0.27 -3.95
C ARG A 13 6.22 -1.06 -3.93
N VAL A 14 5.69 -1.39 -2.75
CA VAL A 14 4.38 -2.04 -2.64
C VAL A 14 3.28 -1.13 -3.16
N GLN A 15 3.28 0.16 -2.81
CA GLN A 15 2.27 1.14 -3.24
C GLN A 15 2.24 1.29 -4.76
N ARG A 16 3.41 1.37 -5.40
CA ARG A 16 3.51 1.42 -6.86
C ARG A 16 2.97 0.16 -7.53
N ALA A 17 3.31 -1.02 -7.00
CA ALA A 17 2.80 -2.29 -7.53
C ALA A 17 1.29 -2.42 -7.32
N ALA A 18 0.80 -2.09 -6.12
CA ALA A 18 -0.61 -2.14 -5.74
C ALA A 18 -1.44 -1.21 -6.64
N LYS A 19 -1.05 0.05 -6.81
CA LYS A 19 -1.76 1.00 -7.68
C LYS A 19 -2.07 0.43 -9.06
N GLN A 20 -1.10 -0.25 -9.70
CA GLN A 20 -1.25 -0.80 -11.05
C GLN A 20 -2.25 -1.97 -11.14
N LEU A 21 -2.63 -2.56 -10.00
CA LEU A 21 -3.57 -3.68 -9.95
C LEU A 21 -5.03 -3.26 -9.81
N LEU A 22 -5.32 -1.98 -9.49
CA LEU A 22 -6.69 -1.47 -9.40
C LEU A 22 -7.30 -1.31 -10.80
N LEU A 23 -7.74 -2.43 -11.37
CA LEU A 23 -8.24 -2.57 -12.73
C LEU A 23 -9.66 -3.17 -12.75
N PRO A 24 -10.46 -2.89 -13.78
CA PRO A 24 -11.75 -3.56 -13.94
C PRO A 24 -11.62 -5.08 -14.03
N GLY A 25 -12.57 -5.81 -13.42
CA GLY A 25 -12.73 -7.26 -13.59
C GLY A 25 -12.11 -8.14 -12.50
N ILE A 26 -11.27 -7.60 -11.61
CA ILE A 26 -10.81 -8.31 -10.41
C ILE A 26 -11.64 -7.93 -9.19
N THR A 27 -11.70 -8.79 -8.18
CA THR A 27 -12.31 -8.46 -6.89
C THR A 27 -11.31 -7.78 -5.94
N LEU A 28 -11.82 -7.06 -4.94
CA LEU A 28 -10.97 -6.41 -3.93
C LEU A 28 -10.20 -7.43 -3.07
N ASP A 29 -10.74 -8.64 -2.89
CA ASP A 29 -10.08 -9.72 -2.16
C ASP A 29 -8.88 -10.30 -2.91
N GLU A 30 -9.01 -10.51 -4.24
CA GLU A 30 -7.89 -10.90 -5.10
C GLU A 30 -6.80 -9.83 -5.10
N TYR A 31 -7.19 -8.57 -5.21
CA TYR A 31 -6.30 -7.43 -5.08
C TYR A 31 -5.52 -7.44 -3.76
N HIS A 32 -6.18 -7.57 -2.61
CA HIS A 32 -5.51 -7.63 -1.30
C HIS A 32 -4.57 -8.83 -1.17
N LYS A 33 -4.95 -10.00 -1.72
CA LYS A 33 -4.09 -11.19 -1.71
C LYS A 33 -2.81 -10.96 -2.51
N THR A 34 -2.90 -10.41 -3.72
CA THR A 34 -1.73 -10.11 -4.55
C THR A 34 -0.84 -9.06 -3.91
N VAL A 35 -1.40 -7.99 -3.32
CA VAL A 35 -0.60 -6.99 -2.60
C VAL A 35 0.08 -7.60 -1.37
N GLY A 36 -0.60 -8.49 -0.66
CA GLY A 36 -0.01 -9.24 0.45
C GLY A 36 1.27 -10.01 0.07
N GLN A 37 1.33 -10.57 -1.14
CA GLN A 37 2.53 -11.26 -1.65
C GLN A 37 3.70 -10.30 -1.89
N PHE A 38 3.42 -9.10 -2.45
CA PHE A 38 4.45 -8.06 -2.58
C PHE A 38 4.95 -7.60 -1.21
N MET A 39 4.04 -7.40 -0.26
CA MET A 39 4.40 -7.01 1.11
C MET A 39 5.26 -8.08 1.78
N GLU A 40 4.89 -9.36 1.68
CA GLU A 40 5.67 -10.46 2.23
C GLU A 40 7.09 -10.51 1.66
N LYS A 41 7.23 -10.31 0.34
CA LYS A 41 8.54 -10.23 -0.31
C LYS A 41 9.38 -9.08 0.26
N GLU A 42 8.81 -7.89 0.40
CA GLU A 42 9.53 -6.74 0.96
C GLU A 42 9.93 -6.96 2.42
N LEU A 43 9.08 -7.60 3.23
CA LEU A 43 9.41 -7.96 4.62
C LEU A 43 10.53 -9.02 4.71
N LEU A 44 10.61 -9.95 3.76
CA LEU A 44 11.74 -10.88 3.63
C LEU A 44 13.03 -10.14 3.27
N ASP A 45 12.97 -9.23 2.28
CA ASP A 45 14.13 -8.44 1.83
C ASP A 45 14.66 -7.52 2.95
N LEU A 46 13.76 -6.97 3.77
CA LEU A 46 14.08 -6.18 4.96
C LEU A 46 14.57 -7.01 6.16
N LYS A 47 14.55 -8.35 6.05
CA LYS A 47 14.87 -9.32 7.12
C LYS A 47 13.99 -9.18 8.36
N ILE A 48 12.75 -8.71 8.17
CA ILE A 48 11.72 -8.66 9.22
C ILE A 48 11.04 -10.01 9.35
N LEU A 49 10.78 -10.66 8.20
CA LEU A 49 10.39 -12.06 8.12
C LEU A 49 11.56 -12.90 7.65
N ASP A 50 11.53 -14.19 7.97
CA ASP A 50 12.43 -15.20 7.43
C ASP A 50 11.67 -16.24 6.58
N LYS A 51 12.42 -16.94 5.72
CA LYS A 51 11.85 -17.91 4.78
C LYS A 51 11.18 -19.12 5.46
N GLN A 52 11.62 -19.52 6.66
CA GLN A 52 11.00 -20.63 7.38
C GLN A 52 9.64 -20.21 7.91
N THR A 53 9.55 -19.00 8.49
CA THR A 53 8.28 -18.41 8.94
C THR A 53 7.27 -18.36 7.79
N VAL A 54 7.67 -17.84 6.63
CA VAL A 54 6.81 -17.78 5.44
C VAL A 54 6.44 -19.18 4.92
N LYS A 55 7.36 -20.14 4.93
CA LYS A 55 7.08 -21.52 4.49
C LYS A 55 6.11 -22.26 5.41
N GLN A 56 6.10 -21.93 6.70
CA GLN A 56 5.28 -22.57 7.73
C GLN A 56 4.01 -21.78 8.06
N GLN A 57 3.74 -20.69 7.35
CA GLN A 57 2.58 -19.85 7.62
C GLN A 57 1.27 -20.58 7.33
N ASP A 58 0.24 -20.20 8.09
CA ASP A 58 -1.14 -20.54 7.77
C ASP A 58 -1.57 -19.68 6.56
N PRO A 59 -2.04 -20.27 5.45
CA PRO A 59 -2.51 -19.53 4.28
C PRO A 59 -3.63 -18.53 4.58
N ASP A 60 -4.46 -18.82 5.60
CA ASP A 60 -5.55 -17.93 6.03
C ASP A 60 -5.06 -16.84 7.00
N ARG A 61 -3.82 -16.99 7.53
CA ARG A 61 -3.18 -16.05 8.46
C ARG A 61 -1.73 -15.82 8.07
N PRO A 62 -1.48 -15.20 6.90
CA PRO A 62 -0.13 -15.05 6.39
C PRO A 62 0.73 -14.17 7.31
N ALA A 63 2.01 -14.49 7.40
CA ALA A 63 2.97 -13.93 8.35
C ALA A 63 3.12 -12.41 8.20
N TYR A 64 2.97 -11.87 6.97
CA TYR A 64 3.02 -10.43 6.74
C TYR A 64 1.94 -9.67 7.53
N LYS A 65 0.80 -10.29 7.87
CA LYS A 65 -0.30 -9.65 8.62
C LYS A 65 0.11 -9.18 10.01
N ARG A 66 1.21 -9.70 10.58
CA ARG A 66 1.79 -9.16 11.82
C ARG A 66 2.23 -7.70 11.66
N TYR A 67 2.74 -7.34 10.48
CA TYR A 67 3.36 -6.04 10.20
C TYR A 67 2.53 -5.18 9.23
N PHE A 68 1.55 -5.77 8.55
CA PHE A 68 0.59 -5.11 7.66
C PHE A 68 -0.81 -5.74 7.85
N MET A 69 -1.50 -5.35 8.93
CA MET A 69 -2.71 -6.03 9.41
C MET A 69 -4.00 -5.61 8.69
N HIS A 70 -4.08 -4.38 8.18
CA HIS A 70 -5.28 -3.85 7.53
C HIS A 70 -5.39 -4.26 6.05
N GLY A 71 -6.48 -3.86 5.40
CA GLY A 71 -6.64 -3.97 3.94
C GLY A 71 -5.77 -2.96 3.22
N THR A 72 -5.48 -3.18 1.94
CA THR A 72 -4.70 -2.20 1.13
C THR A 72 -5.58 -1.10 0.56
N SER A 73 -6.90 -1.24 0.62
CA SER A 73 -7.82 -0.37 -0.09
C SER A 73 -9.24 -0.51 0.43
N HIS A 74 -9.97 0.59 0.40
CA HIS A 74 -11.42 0.67 0.53
C HIS A 74 -11.97 1.66 -0.52
N HIS A 75 -13.29 1.63 -0.73
CA HIS A 75 -13.96 2.62 -1.57
C HIS A 75 -13.91 4.01 -0.93
N LEU A 76 -13.84 5.04 -1.77
CA LEU A 76 -13.85 6.44 -1.38
C LEU A 76 -14.88 7.20 -2.22
N GLY A 77 -15.67 8.06 -1.57
CA GLY A 77 -16.66 8.88 -2.26
C GLY A 77 -17.31 9.89 -1.32
N LEU A 78 -18.62 9.76 -1.08
CA LEU A 78 -19.31 10.68 -0.16
C LEU A 78 -18.88 10.47 1.30
N ASP A 79 -18.58 9.22 1.65
CA ASP A 79 -17.95 8.84 2.91
C ASP A 79 -16.49 8.43 2.68
N VAL A 80 -15.66 8.59 3.72
CA VAL A 80 -14.24 8.19 3.65
C VAL A 80 -14.09 6.69 3.41
N HIS A 81 -14.92 5.88 4.07
CA HIS A 81 -15.09 4.46 3.79
C HIS A 81 -16.44 4.29 3.12
N ASP A 82 -16.50 4.54 1.81
CA ASP A 82 -17.76 4.58 1.09
C ASP A 82 -18.37 3.18 0.91
N SER A 83 -19.68 3.14 0.71
CA SER A 83 -20.43 1.90 0.56
C SER A 83 -20.11 1.21 -0.75
N ALA A 84 -19.78 -0.08 -0.67
CA ALA A 84 -19.63 -0.91 -1.85
C ALA A 84 -19.76 -2.40 -1.54
N ASN A 85 -20.08 -3.18 -2.58
CA ASN A 85 -20.04 -4.63 -2.50
C ASN A 85 -18.63 -5.13 -2.84
N ARG A 86 -17.85 -5.48 -1.81
CA ARG A 86 -16.48 -6.02 -1.94
C ARG A 86 -16.38 -7.36 -2.69
N TYR A 87 -17.49 -8.03 -2.95
CA TYR A 87 -17.54 -9.31 -3.67
C TYR A 87 -17.82 -9.14 -5.16
N GLU A 88 -18.26 -7.96 -5.59
CA GLU A 88 -18.38 -7.66 -7.02
C GLU A 88 -17.01 -7.30 -7.60
N PRO A 89 -16.77 -7.61 -8.89
CA PRO A 89 -15.61 -7.12 -9.59
C PRO A 89 -15.54 -5.59 -9.59
N ILE A 90 -14.33 -5.07 -9.48
CA ILE A 90 -14.01 -3.65 -9.68
C ILE A 90 -14.47 -3.23 -11.08
N GLN A 91 -15.02 -2.02 -11.20
CA GLN A 91 -15.48 -1.43 -12.45
C GLN A 91 -14.83 -0.07 -12.68
N ALA A 92 -14.71 0.33 -13.94
CA ALA A 92 -14.32 1.69 -14.29
C ALA A 92 -15.28 2.73 -13.69
N GLY A 93 -14.73 3.85 -13.23
CA GLY A 93 -15.46 4.90 -12.52
C GLY A 93 -15.48 4.75 -10.99
N MET A 94 -15.10 3.59 -10.45
CA MET A 94 -14.92 3.43 -9.01
C MET A 94 -13.66 4.16 -8.53
N VAL A 95 -13.72 4.69 -7.31
CA VAL A 95 -12.59 5.34 -6.63
C VAL A 95 -12.24 4.55 -5.37
N PHE A 96 -10.95 4.32 -5.18
CA PHE A 96 -10.39 3.52 -4.10
C PHE A 96 -9.18 4.21 -3.49
N THR A 97 -8.93 3.98 -2.20
CA THR A 97 -7.60 4.24 -1.62
C THR A 97 -6.61 3.16 -2.03
N CYS A 98 -5.32 3.48 -2.05
CA CYS A 98 -4.21 2.52 -2.19
C CYS A 98 -3.19 2.81 -1.09
N GLU A 99 -3.28 2.06 0.02
CA GLU A 99 -2.72 2.45 1.31
C GLU A 99 -1.85 1.38 2.00
N PRO A 100 -0.85 0.76 1.34
CA PRO A 100 0.01 -0.21 2.02
C PRO A 100 0.82 0.44 3.14
N GLY A 101 1.10 -0.33 4.19
CA GLY A 101 1.94 0.13 5.30
C GLY A 101 2.70 -0.99 5.99
N ILE A 102 3.82 -0.62 6.63
CA ILE A 102 4.64 -1.50 7.47
C ILE A 102 4.71 -0.86 8.87
N TYR A 103 4.32 -1.63 9.88
CA TYR A 103 4.33 -1.22 11.28
C TYR A 103 5.24 -2.14 12.09
N LEU A 104 6.28 -1.57 12.71
CA LEU A 104 7.31 -2.25 13.49
C LEU A 104 7.31 -1.71 14.92
N PRO A 105 6.44 -2.25 15.81
CA PRO A 105 6.37 -1.83 17.21
C PRO A 105 7.71 -1.91 17.93
N GLU A 106 8.49 -2.94 17.64
CA GLU A 106 9.82 -3.19 18.23
C GLU A 106 10.83 -2.09 17.85
N GLU A 107 10.66 -1.46 16.68
CA GLU A 107 11.47 -0.34 16.21
C GLU A 107 10.81 1.03 16.47
N LYS A 108 9.62 1.06 17.11
CA LYS A 108 8.80 2.27 17.31
C LYS A 108 8.56 3.04 15.99
N MET A 109 8.35 2.31 14.90
CA MET A 109 8.24 2.87 13.56
C MET A 109 7.00 2.34 12.84
N GLY A 110 6.30 3.21 12.13
CA GLY A 110 5.21 2.85 11.24
C GLY A 110 5.20 3.78 10.04
N ILE A 111 5.06 3.22 8.84
CA ILE A 111 5.04 3.97 7.59
C ILE A 111 3.87 3.45 6.76
N ARG A 112 2.99 4.35 6.33
CA ARG A 112 1.92 4.10 5.36
C ARG A 112 1.98 5.18 4.29
N LEU A 113 1.85 4.77 3.03
CA LEU A 113 1.70 5.68 1.89
C LEU A 113 0.35 5.40 1.26
N GLU A 114 -0.43 6.45 1.04
CA GLU A 114 -1.84 6.35 0.68
C GLU A 114 -2.18 7.37 -0.40
N ASN A 115 -2.70 6.85 -1.52
CA ASN A 115 -3.17 7.65 -2.64
C ASN A 115 -4.60 7.28 -3.02
N ASP A 116 -5.31 8.22 -3.63
CA ASP A 116 -6.67 8.02 -4.13
C ASP A 116 -6.64 7.71 -5.62
N ILE A 117 -7.21 6.58 -6.00
CA ILE A 117 -7.08 6.00 -7.32
C ILE A 117 -8.46 5.91 -7.98
N LEU A 118 -8.60 6.57 -9.13
CA LEU A 118 -9.73 6.40 -10.03
C LEU A 118 -9.45 5.24 -10.99
N VAL A 119 -10.31 4.23 -10.98
CA VAL A 119 -10.24 3.11 -11.92
C VAL A 119 -10.80 3.52 -13.27
N THR A 120 -10.08 3.25 -14.35
CA THR A 120 -10.55 3.49 -15.72
C THR A 120 -10.25 2.30 -16.63
N ASP A 121 -10.87 2.26 -17.81
CA ASP A 121 -10.61 1.23 -18.82
C ASP A 121 -9.20 1.31 -19.44
N GLN A 122 -8.50 2.45 -19.27
CA GLN A 122 -7.13 2.67 -19.77
C GLN A 122 -6.06 2.48 -18.69
N GLY A 123 -6.48 2.08 -17.48
CA GLY A 123 -5.62 1.96 -16.31
C GLY A 123 -5.97 2.93 -15.17
N PRO A 124 -5.36 2.76 -14.00
CA PRO A 124 -5.63 3.57 -12.82
C PRO A 124 -5.08 5.00 -12.99
N ILE A 125 -5.88 5.99 -12.61
CA ILE A 125 -5.47 7.41 -12.51
C ILE A 125 -5.24 7.74 -11.04
N ASP A 126 -4.05 8.26 -10.73
CA ASP A 126 -3.68 8.69 -9.39
C ASP A 126 -4.12 10.13 -9.14
N LEU A 127 -5.21 10.32 -8.39
CA LEU A 127 -5.81 11.63 -8.13
C LEU A 127 -4.94 12.48 -7.20
N THR A 128 -4.13 11.83 -6.36
CA THR A 128 -3.21 12.48 -5.41
C THR A 128 -1.75 12.37 -5.83
N GLY A 129 -1.47 11.92 -7.06
CA GLY A 129 -0.10 11.68 -7.56
C GLY A 129 0.77 12.93 -7.74
N HIS A 130 0.21 14.12 -7.55
CA HIS A 130 0.96 15.38 -7.50
C HIS A 130 1.62 15.63 -6.14
N ILE A 131 1.25 14.86 -5.10
CA ILE A 131 1.86 14.94 -3.78
C ILE A 131 3.19 14.17 -3.82
N PRO A 132 4.31 14.80 -3.41
CA PRO A 132 5.64 14.20 -3.45
C PRO A 132 5.74 13.04 -2.45
N ILE A 133 6.20 11.89 -2.96
CA ILE A 133 6.37 10.65 -2.19
C ILE A 133 7.75 10.01 -2.42
N GLU A 134 8.62 10.59 -3.22
CA GLU A 134 10.01 10.11 -3.27
C GLU A 134 10.78 10.62 -2.05
N VAL A 135 11.70 9.80 -1.54
CA VAL A 135 12.47 10.15 -0.34
C VAL A 135 13.24 11.44 -0.55
N GLU A 136 13.87 11.59 -1.72
CA GLU A 136 14.62 12.79 -2.10
C GLU A 136 13.73 14.03 -2.17
N GLU A 137 12.55 13.93 -2.78
CA GLU A 137 11.60 15.04 -2.90
C GLU A 137 11.15 15.51 -1.51
N ILE A 138 10.81 14.56 -0.63
CA ILE A 138 10.41 14.86 0.75
C ILE A 138 11.56 15.54 1.51
N GLU A 139 12.77 14.97 1.45
CA GLU A 139 13.94 15.53 2.12
C GLU A 139 14.29 16.94 1.61
N GLU A 140 14.11 17.21 0.32
CA GLU A 140 14.33 18.52 -0.27
C GLU A 140 13.26 19.53 0.18
N LEU A 141 11.98 19.16 0.13
CA LEU A 141 10.88 20.02 0.55
C LEU A 141 10.96 20.38 2.04
N MET A 142 11.38 19.45 2.89
CA MET A 142 11.56 19.71 4.32
C MET A 142 12.76 20.62 4.63
N LYS A 143 13.71 20.76 3.70
CA LYS A 143 14.82 21.72 3.81
C LYS A 143 14.45 23.10 3.31
N ALA A 144 13.43 23.21 2.46
CA ALA A 144 12.98 24.49 1.92
C ALA A 144 12.49 25.39 3.07
N PRO A 145 12.86 26.68 3.10
CA PRO A 145 12.31 27.60 4.08
C PRO A 145 10.79 27.67 3.88
N VAL A 146 10.05 27.47 4.97
CA VAL A 146 8.60 27.67 4.98
C VAL A 146 8.35 29.11 4.54
N LEU A 147 7.68 29.30 3.41
CA LEU A 147 7.21 30.62 2.99
C LEU A 147 6.33 31.17 4.12
N GLN A 148 6.82 32.20 4.79
CA GLN A 148 6.06 32.98 5.78
C GLN A 148 5.11 33.93 5.07
#